data_AF-A0A2D9GBF3-F1
#
_entry.id   AF-A0A2D9GBF3-F1
#
_cell.length_a   1.000
_cell.length_b   1.000
_cell.length_c   1.000
_cell.angle_alpha   90.00
_cell.angle_beta   90.00
_cell.angle_gamma   90.00
#
_symmetry.space_group_name_H-M   'P 1'
#
loop_
_entity.id
_entity.type
_entity.pdbx_description
1 polymer ?
#
loop_
_entity_poly.entity_id
_entity_poly.type
_entity_poly.pdbx_seq_one_letter_code
_entity_poly.pdbx_strand_id
1 'polypeptide(L)'
;MGEEVILVNEKDEIFGYMDKLEAHKSGDLHRAISIFIFNKDNEMLIQRRALSKYHTAGLWSNTACSHPRKNELTLEAANRRLIEEMGISTDLFFAFKFKYKSILNNNLIENELDHVFYGFSDKKPEINLSEVCEYKYICKDDLDKLILINPDLFTPWFKLIYDKVFRIIKKQYI
;
A
#
# COMPACT_ATOMS: atom_id res chain seq x y z
N MET A 1 -21.47 -1.11 -10.32
CA MET A 1 -20.34 -1.76 -11.02
C MET A 1 -19.23 -1.92 -10.01
N GLY A 2 -18.68 -3.13 -9.87
CA GLY A 2 -17.56 -3.40 -8.96
C GLY A 2 -16.26 -2.77 -9.46
N GLU A 3 -15.28 -2.60 -8.59
CA GLU A 3 -13.92 -2.21 -9.01
C GLU A 3 -13.28 -3.36 -9.79
N GLU A 4 -12.64 -3.06 -10.94
CA GLU A 4 -11.85 -4.02 -11.71
C GLU A 4 -10.35 -3.85 -11.38
N VAL A 5 -9.60 -4.95 -11.47
CA VAL A 5 -8.13 -4.96 -11.39
C VAL A 5 -7.51 -5.31 -12.75
N ILE A 6 -6.29 -4.83 -12.98
CA ILE A 6 -5.52 -5.09 -14.20
C ILE A 6 -4.75 -6.40 -14.03
N LEU A 7 -5.09 -7.42 -14.82
CA LEU A 7 -4.35 -8.68 -14.83
C LEU A 7 -3.04 -8.53 -15.60
N VAL A 8 -1.95 -8.99 -14.99
CA VAL A 8 -0.60 -8.86 -15.55
C VAL A 8 0.19 -10.16 -15.42
N ASN A 9 1.09 -10.40 -16.36
CA ASN A 9 2.07 -11.47 -16.22
C ASN A 9 3.27 -11.00 -15.38
N GLU A 10 4.26 -11.87 -15.18
CA GLU A 10 5.45 -11.55 -14.36
C GLU A 10 6.34 -10.45 -14.96
N LYS A 11 6.20 -10.16 -16.26
CA LYS A 11 6.89 -9.08 -16.95
C LYS A 11 6.13 -7.75 -16.89
N ASP A 12 5.02 -7.70 -16.15
CA ASP A 12 4.12 -6.55 -16.06
C ASP A 12 3.37 -6.22 -17.36
N GLU A 13 3.20 -7.21 -18.24
CA GLU A 13 2.44 -7.07 -19.48
C GLU A 13 0.96 -7.35 -19.19
N ILE A 14 0.10 -6.42 -19.61
CA ILE A 14 -1.35 -6.51 -19.40
C ILE A 14 -1.93 -7.58 -20.33
N PHE A 15 -2.70 -8.51 -19.78
CA PHE A 15 -3.41 -9.52 -20.59
C PHE A 15 -4.93 -9.55 -20.34
N GLY A 16 -5.45 -8.79 -19.37
CA GLY A 16 -6.88 -8.76 -19.10
C GLY A 16 -7.28 -7.88 -17.92
N TYR A 17 -8.55 -7.96 -17.57
CA TYR A 17 -9.18 -7.30 -16.44
C TYR A 17 -10.09 -8.29 -15.73
N MET A 18 -10.25 -8.13 -14.42
CA MET A 18 -11.13 -8.98 -13.62
C MET A 18 -11.79 -8.16 -12.53
N ASP A 19 -13.01 -8.54 -12.13
CA ASP A 19 -13.60 -8.01 -10.90
C ASP A 19 -12.64 -8.23 -9.73
N LYS A 20 -12.47 -7.19 -8.91
CA LYS A 20 -11.53 -7.20 -7.80
C LYS A 20 -11.78 -8.37 -6.86
N LEU A 21 -13.03 -8.61 -6.44
CA LEU A 21 -13.31 -9.67 -5.49
C LEU A 21 -13.02 -11.04 -6.11
N GLU A 22 -13.35 -11.23 -7.39
CA GLU A 22 -13.04 -12.48 -8.09
C GLU A 22 -11.54 -12.72 -8.22
N ALA A 23 -10.73 -11.69 -8.55
CA ALA A 23 -9.28 -11.80 -8.60
C ALA A 23 -8.67 -12.21 -7.25
N HIS A 24 -9.24 -11.71 -6.15
CA HIS A 24 -8.82 -12.09 -4.79
C HIS A 24 -9.32 -13.48 -4.39
N LYS A 25 -10.35 -14.05 -5.04
CA LYS A 25 -10.80 -15.44 -4.79
C LYS A 25 -9.95 -16.45 -5.57
N SER A 26 -9.70 -16.18 -6.85
CA SER A 26 -8.91 -17.04 -7.72
C SER A 26 -7.40 -16.91 -7.49
N GLY A 27 -6.96 -15.76 -6.97
CA GLY A 27 -5.55 -15.44 -6.76
C GLY A 27 -4.83 -15.14 -8.07
N ASP A 28 -5.52 -14.52 -9.04
CA ASP A 28 -4.92 -14.07 -10.30
C ASP A 28 -3.93 -12.93 -10.07
N LEU A 29 -2.80 -12.98 -10.79
CA LEU A 29 -1.78 -11.94 -10.67
C LEU A 29 -2.31 -10.62 -11.26
N HIS A 30 -2.34 -9.58 -10.43
CA HIS A 30 -2.82 -8.27 -10.83
C HIS A 30 -1.90 -7.15 -10.36
N ARG A 31 -1.98 -6.00 -11.02
CA ARG A 31 -1.14 -4.84 -10.71
C ARG A 31 -1.68 -4.11 -9.48
N ALA A 32 -0.77 -3.71 -8.59
CA ALA A 32 -1.08 -2.93 -7.40
C ALA A 32 -0.10 -1.77 -7.21
N ILE A 33 -0.42 -0.92 -6.24
CA ILE A 33 0.40 0.20 -5.79
C ILE A 33 0.48 0.27 -4.26
N SER A 34 1.65 0.64 -3.75
CA SER A 34 1.88 0.92 -2.33
C SER A 34 2.60 2.26 -2.17
N ILE A 35 2.05 3.15 -1.35
CA ILE A 35 2.58 4.50 -1.12
C ILE A 35 3.15 4.60 0.30
N PHE A 36 4.29 5.27 0.43
CA PHE A 36 4.99 5.57 1.68
C PHE A 36 5.29 7.06 1.81
N ILE A 37 4.68 7.73 2.76
CA ILE A 37 4.95 9.14 3.06
C ILE A 37 5.80 9.24 4.31
N PHE A 38 6.83 10.08 4.25
CA PHE A 38 7.67 10.43 5.39
C PHE A 38 7.51 11.91 5.74
N ASN A 39 7.55 12.24 7.03
CA ASN A 39 7.68 13.63 7.45
C ASN A 39 9.16 14.09 7.43
N LYS A 40 9.41 15.35 7.77
CA LYS A 40 10.77 15.91 7.87
C LYS A 40 11.66 15.23 8.91
N ASP A 41 11.07 14.54 9.89
CA ASP A 41 11.76 13.82 10.96
C ASP A 41 12.08 12.36 10.55
N ASN A 42 11.87 12.01 9.27
CA ASN A 42 12.02 10.67 8.69
C ASN A 42 11.12 9.61 9.34
N GLU A 43 10.00 10.02 9.94
CA GLU A 43 8.97 9.13 10.44
C GLU A 43 8.01 8.76 9.32
N MET A 44 7.66 7.48 9.24
CA MET A 44 6.72 6.96 8.25
C MET A 44 5.28 7.19 8.70
N LEU A 45 4.46 7.75 7.81
CA LEU A 45 3.02 7.80 7.99
C LEU A 45 2.41 6.42 7.71
N ILE A 46 1.89 5.76 8.74
CA ILE A 46 1.17 4.49 8.63
C ILE A 46 -0.32 4.71 8.89
N GLN A 47 -1.15 3.87 8.28
CA GLN A 47 -2.61 3.93 8.39
C GLN A 47 -3.16 2.62 8.96
N ARG A 48 -4.22 2.71 9.77
CA ARG A 48 -5.00 1.57 10.25
C ARG A 48 -6.27 1.48 9.40
N ARG A 49 -6.37 0.39 8.65
CA ARG A 49 -7.45 0.16 7.68
C ARG A 49 -8.81 0.23 8.35
N ALA A 50 -9.79 0.85 7.69
CA ALA A 50 -11.15 0.94 8.21
C ALA A 50 -11.70 -0.44 8.60
N LEU A 51 -12.53 -0.47 9.64
CA LEU A 51 -13.11 -1.72 10.16
C LEU A 51 -14.12 -2.35 9.19
N SER A 52 -14.62 -1.57 8.23
CA SER A 52 -15.57 -1.99 7.19
C SER A 52 -14.92 -2.71 6.01
N LYS A 53 -13.58 -2.78 5.92
CA LYS A 53 -12.90 -3.43 4.80
C LYS A 53 -13.22 -4.93 4.79
N TYR A 54 -13.54 -5.47 3.61
CA TYR A 54 -13.91 -6.89 3.46
C TYR A 54 -12.77 -7.88 3.78
N HIS A 55 -11.52 -7.40 3.74
CA HIS A 55 -10.31 -8.15 4.12
C HIS A 55 -9.34 -7.20 4.84
N THR A 56 -8.54 -7.75 5.76
CA THR A 56 -7.50 -7.02 6.52
C THR A 56 -8.00 -5.75 7.24
N ALA A 57 -9.28 -5.75 7.66
CA ALA A 57 -9.87 -4.67 8.45
C ALA A 57 -9.13 -4.47 9.77
N GLY A 58 -8.91 -3.21 10.15
CA GLY A 58 -8.25 -2.84 11.41
C GLY A 58 -6.75 -3.11 11.46
N LEU A 59 -6.15 -3.69 10.42
CA LEU A 59 -4.70 -3.88 10.37
C LEU A 59 -3.98 -2.58 10.00
N TRP A 60 -2.80 -2.38 10.58
CA TRP A 60 -1.87 -1.32 10.22
C TRP A 60 -1.14 -1.65 8.92
N SER A 61 -0.96 -0.64 8.07
CA SER A 61 -0.29 -0.75 6.77
C SER A 61 0.49 0.54 6.46
N ASN A 62 1.21 0.53 5.34
CA ASN A 62 1.78 1.73 4.72
C ASN A 62 0.71 2.80 4.42
N THR A 63 1.15 4.00 4.06
CA THR A 63 0.32 5.22 3.99
C THR A 63 -0.97 5.06 3.17
N ALA A 64 -0.90 4.41 2.01
CA ALA A 64 -2.06 4.04 1.20
C ALA A 64 -1.68 2.91 0.24
N CYS A 65 -2.64 2.04 -0.12
CA CYS A 65 -2.41 0.95 -1.07
C CYS A 65 -3.68 0.65 -1.86
N SER A 66 -3.55 0.34 -3.15
CA SER A 66 -4.71 0.14 -4.02
C SER A 66 -4.34 -0.46 -5.37
N HIS A 67 -5.25 -0.36 -6.33
CA HIS A 67 -5.13 -0.86 -7.68
C HIS A 67 -5.24 0.31 -8.68
N PRO A 68 -4.38 0.37 -9.71
CA PRO A 68 -4.58 1.26 -10.84
C PRO A 68 -5.82 0.86 -11.64
N ARG A 69 -6.58 1.87 -12.09
CA ARG A 69 -7.74 1.68 -12.96
C ARG A 69 -7.31 1.40 -14.40
N LYS A 70 -8.23 0.90 -15.21
CA LYS A 70 -8.00 0.72 -16.66
C LYS A 70 -7.52 2.04 -17.29
N ASN A 71 -6.44 1.95 -18.06
CA ASN A 71 -5.74 3.08 -18.70
C ASN A 71 -5.14 4.12 -17.74
N GLU A 72 -5.06 3.83 -16.43
CA GLU A 72 -4.41 4.69 -15.44
C GLU A 72 -2.96 4.27 -15.24
N LEU A 73 -2.03 5.22 -15.24
CA LEU A 73 -0.64 4.95 -14.87
C LEU A 73 -0.54 4.66 -13.37
N THR A 74 0.42 3.84 -12.96
CA THR A 74 0.62 3.50 -11.55
C THR A 74 0.90 4.73 -10.68
N LEU A 75 1.64 5.71 -11.21
CA LEU A 75 1.89 6.99 -10.53
C LEU A 75 0.61 7.84 -10.39
N GLU A 76 -0.27 7.84 -11.40
CA GLU A 76 -1.54 8.56 -11.35
C GLU A 76 -2.46 7.92 -10.30
N ALA A 77 -2.54 6.59 -10.29
CA ALA A 77 -3.26 5.83 -9.27
C ALA A 77 -2.71 6.13 -7.86
N ALA A 78 -1.39 6.23 -7.72
CA ALA A 78 -0.74 6.50 -6.45
C ALA A 78 -1.10 7.90 -5.91
N ASN A 79 -1.02 8.92 -6.77
CA ASN A 79 -1.43 10.28 -6.43
C ASN A 79 -2.92 10.34 -6.07
N ARG A 80 -3.78 9.73 -6.89
CA ARG A 80 -5.23 9.70 -6.64
C ARG A 80 -5.55 9.07 -5.29
N ARG A 81 -4.97 7.90 -4.98
CA ARG A 81 -5.27 7.19 -3.73
C ARG A 81 -4.72 7.89 -2.50
N LEU A 82 -3.55 8.53 -2.61
CA LEU A 82 -3.03 9.33 -1.52
C LEU A 82 -3.97 10.47 -1.15
N ILE A 83 -4.58 11.12 -2.16
CA ILE A 83 -5.59 12.15 -1.95
C ILE A 83 -6.89 11.54 -1.40
N GLU A 84 -7.42 10.49 -2.03
CA GLU A 84 -8.70 9.86 -1.66
C GLU A 84 -8.69 9.26 -0.24
N GLU A 85 -7.59 8.67 0.21
CA GLU A 85 -7.50 8.01 1.53
C GLU A 85 -6.99 8.94 2.63
N MET A 86 -6.00 9.80 2.32
CA MET A 86 -5.23 10.54 3.33
C MET A 86 -5.36 12.06 3.20
N GLY A 87 -5.96 12.59 2.12
CA GLY A 87 -6.07 14.03 1.88
C GLY A 87 -4.73 14.72 1.61
N ILE A 88 -3.71 13.96 1.22
CA ILE A 88 -2.34 14.46 0.98
C ILE A 88 -2.08 14.55 -0.52
N SER A 89 -1.41 15.63 -0.93
CA SER A 89 -0.82 15.79 -2.26
C SER A 89 0.65 16.16 -2.09
N THR A 90 1.54 15.41 -2.74
CA THR A 90 2.99 15.62 -2.74
C THR A 90 3.62 14.88 -3.92
N ASP A 91 4.87 15.21 -4.25
CA ASP A 91 5.62 14.48 -5.27
C ASP A 91 5.89 13.04 -4.82
N LEU A 92 5.58 12.10 -5.71
CA LEU A 92 5.81 10.67 -5.50
C LEU A 92 6.90 10.18 -6.45
N PHE A 93 7.84 9.44 -5.87
CA PHE A 93 8.97 8.84 -6.57
C PHE A 93 8.81 7.33 -6.58
N PHE A 94 9.07 6.72 -7.73
CA PHE A 94 9.11 5.26 -7.85
C PHE A 94 10.30 4.70 -7.06
N ALA A 95 10.04 3.71 -6.21
CA ALA A 95 11.06 3.03 -5.42
C ALA A 95 11.52 1.74 -6.11
N PHE A 96 10.59 0.81 -6.26
CA PHE A 96 10.79 -0.51 -6.86
C PHE A 96 9.43 -1.15 -7.13
N LYS A 97 9.43 -2.27 -7.84
CA LYS A 97 8.29 -3.17 -7.92
C LYS A 97 8.68 -4.58 -7.52
N PHE A 98 7.74 -5.33 -6.94
CA PHE A 98 7.97 -6.71 -6.54
C PHE A 98 6.68 -7.52 -6.63
N LYS A 99 6.84 -8.82 -6.81
CA LYS A 99 5.73 -9.77 -6.78
C LYS A 99 5.62 -10.37 -5.38
N TYR A 100 4.40 -10.47 -4.86
CA TYR A 100 4.14 -11.25 -3.64
C TYR A 100 2.82 -12.00 -3.76
N LYS A 101 2.70 -13.08 -2.98
CA LYS A 101 1.47 -13.84 -2.83
C LYS A 101 1.24 -14.15 -1.36
N SER A 102 0.04 -13.86 -0.86
CA SER A 102 -0.35 -14.11 0.53
C SER A 102 -1.78 -14.63 0.59
N ILE A 103 -2.00 -15.70 1.37
CA ILE A 103 -3.34 -16.16 1.72
C ILE A 103 -3.79 -15.35 2.94
N LEU A 104 -5.01 -14.84 2.90
CA LEU A 104 -5.65 -14.05 3.94
C LEU A 104 -6.58 -14.91 4.80
N ASN A 105 -6.94 -14.42 5.99
CA ASN A 105 -7.74 -15.16 6.98
C ASN A 105 -9.14 -15.57 6.49
N ASN A 106 -9.66 -14.94 5.45
CA ASN A 106 -10.96 -15.25 4.84
C ASN A 106 -10.85 -16.08 3.55
N ASN A 107 -9.74 -16.81 3.37
CA ASN A 107 -9.40 -17.60 2.18
C ASN A 107 -9.23 -16.77 0.89
N LEU A 108 -9.23 -15.44 0.97
CA LEU A 108 -8.82 -14.60 -0.16
C LEU A 108 -7.30 -14.64 -0.32
N ILE A 109 -6.87 -14.35 -1.54
CA ILE A 109 -5.48 -14.42 -1.98
C ILE A 109 -5.10 -13.04 -2.50
N GLU A 110 -4.12 -12.42 -1.86
CA GLU A 110 -3.35 -11.35 -2.46
C GLU A 110 -2.32 -11.99 -3.39
N ASN A 111 -2.33 -11.64 -4.67
CA ASN A 111 -1.31 -12.04 -5.63
C ASN A 111 -1.03 -10.85 -6.54
N GLU A 112 -0.08 -10.02 -6.12
CA GLU A 112 0.09 -8.71 -6.71
C GLU A 112 1.49 -8.53 -7.29
N LEU A 113 1.55 -7.79 -8.40
CA LEU A 113 2.75 -7.10 -8.86
C LEU A 113 2.66 -5.65 -8.39
N ASP A 114 3.24 -5.39 -7.21
CA ASP A 114 3.07 -4.15 -6.48
C ASP A 114 4.16 -3.12 -6.86
N HIS A 115 3.71 -1.93 -7.24
CA HIS A 115 4.54 -0.77 -7.54
C HIS A 115 4.64 0.14 -6.33
N VAL A 116 5.84 0.20 -5.76
CA VAL A 116 6.10 0.94 -4.53
C VAL A 116 6.56 2.35 -4.84
N PHE A 117 5.86 3.34 -4.27
CA PHE A 117 6.17 4.76 -4.34
C PHE A 117 6.45 5.32 -2.96
N TYR A 118 7.26 6.38 -2.90
CA TYR A 118 7.47 7.14 -1.68
C TYR A 118 7.45 8.65 -1.96
N GLY A 119 7.20 9.43 -0.91
CA GLY A 119 7.21 10.89 -0.96
C GLY A 119 7.38 11.48 0.43
N PHE A 120 7.40 12.81 0.50
CA PHE A 120 7.62 13.54 1.74
C PHE A 120 6.50 14.55 1.97
N SER A 121 5.97 14.63 3.20
CA SER A 121 4.98 15.64 3.57
C SER A 121 4.85 15.77 5.09
N ASP A 122 4.88 17.02 5.56
CA ASP A 122 4.52 17.38 6.94
C ASP A 122 3.03 17.74 7.07
N LYS A 123 2.25 17.64 5.98
CA LYS A 123 0.81 17.95 6.01
C LYS A 123 0.10 16.92 6.89
N LYS A 124 -0.68 17.40 7.85
CA LYS A 124 -1.56 16.56 8.65
C LYS A 124 -2.59 15.85 7.74
N PRO A 125 -2.73 14.51 7.81
CA PRO A 125 -3.71 13.78 7.03
C PRO A 125 -5.15 14.19 7.34
N GLU A 126 -5.94 14.39 6.28
CA GLU A 126 -7.40 14.51 6.31
C GLU A 126 -7.97 13.17 5.82
N ILE A 127 -8.06 12.20 6.73
CA ILE A 127 -8.37 10.81 6.37
C ILE A 127 -9.84 10.62 5.96
N ASN A 128 -10.05 9.74 4.98
CA ASN A 128 -11.38 9.24 4.65
C ASN A 128 -11.74 8.06 5.57
N LEU A 129 -12.73 8.27 6.44
CA LEU A 129 -13.16 7.27 7.44
C LEU A 129 -13.75 5.99 6.86
N SER A 130 -14.14 5.98 5.58
CA SER A 130 -14.55 4.72 4.91
C SER A 130 -13.37 3.82 4.55
N GLU A 131 -12.15 4.36 4.56
CA GLU A 131 -10.92 3.68 4.12
C GLU A 131 -9.91 3.51 5.27
N VAL A 132 -9.81 4.51 6.14
CA VAL A 132 -8.83 4.62 7.21
C VAL A 132 -9.53 4.97 8.52
N CYS A 133 -9.27 4.23 9.60
CA CYS A 133 -9.85 4.53 10.92
C CYS A 133 -8.87 5.14 11.91
N GLU A 134 -7.56 5.07 11.64
CA GLU A 134 -6.51 5.67 12.46
C GLU A 134 -5.26 5.90 11.60
N TYR A 135 -4.41 6.85 11.96
CA TYR A 135 -3.08 7.00 11.38
C TYR A 135 -2.07 7.42 12.46
N LYS A 136 -0.79 7.18 12.20
CA LYS A 136 0.29 7.75 13.01
C LYS A 136 1.57 7.89 12.21
N TYR A 137 2.42 8.81 12.65
CA TYR A 137 3.83 8.84 12.25
C TYR A 137 4.62 7.93 13.19
N ILE A 138 5.55 7.17 12.65
CA ILE A 138 6.40 6.26 13.43
C ILE A 138 7.82 6.22 12.88
N CYS A 139 8.80 6.35 13.77
CA CYS A 139 10.20 6.18 13.42
C CYS A 139 10.52 4.70 13.16
N LYS A 140 11.63 4.42 12.48
CA LYS A 140 12.01 3.05 12.12
C LYS A 140 12.16 2.14 13.36
N ASP A 141 12.87 2.60 14.38
CA ASP A 141 13.20 1.78 15.54
C ASP A 141 11.94 1.34 16.32
N ASP A 142 10.95 2.22 16.44
CA ASP A 142 9.70 1.87 17.11
C ASP A 142 8.80 1.00 16.23
N LEU A 143 8.84 1.18 14.90
CA LEU A 143 8.14 0.29 13.99
C LEU A 143 8.71 -1.12 14.01
N ASP A 144 10.05 -1.26 14.01
CA ASP A 144 10.75 -2.54 14.11
C ASP A 144 10.32 -3.28 15.39
N LYS A 145 10.30 -2.60 16.54
CA LYS A 145 9.84 -3.17 17.82
C LYS A 145 8.37 -3.59 17.77
N LEU A 146 7.49 -2.77 17.22
CA LEU A 146 6.06 -3.08 17.14
C LEU A 146 5.78 -4.29 16.26
N ILE A 147 6.43 -4.38 15.09
CA ILE A 147 6.29 -5.53 14.19
C ILE A 147 6.85 -6.80 14.84
N LEU A 148 7.95 -6.70 15.59
CA LEU A 148 8.53 -7.84 16.31
C LEU A 148 7.59 -8.36 17.41
N ILE A 149 6.99 -7.46 18.20
CA ILE A 149 6.14 -7.83 19.34
C ILE A 149 4.76 -8.30 18.88
N ASN A 150 4.16 -7.61 17.89
CA ASN A 150 2.79 -7.85 17.45
C ASN A 150 2.69 -7.91 15.90
N PRO A 151 3.27 -8.92 15.24
CA PRO A 151 3.32 -9.01 13.78
C PRO A 151 1.94 -9.12 13.12
N ASP A 152 0.93 -9.60 13.85
CA ASP A 152 -0.43 -9.80 13.35
C ASP A 152 -1.25 -8.51 13.33
N LEU A 153 -0.75 -7.42 13.93
CA LEU A 153 -1.37 -6.10 13.79
C LEU A 153 -1.12 -5.46 12.43
N PHE A 154 -0.27 -6.06 11.60
CA PHE A 154 0.18 -5.48 10.33
C PHE A 154 -0.20 -6.32 9.13
N THR A 155 -0.49 -5.65 8.02
CA THR A 155 -0.78 -6.32 6.75
C THR A 155 0.43 -7.14 6.27
N PRO A 156 0.21 -8.28 5.58
CA PRO A 156 1.30 -9.14 5.13
C PRO A 156 2.31 -8.42 4.24
N TRP A 157 1.83 -7.63 3.25
CA TRP A 157 2.70 -6.93 2.31
C TRP A 157 3.54 -5.86 3.01
N PHE A 158 2.98 -5.12 3.96
CA PHE A 158 3.71 -4.06 4.66
C PHE A 158 4.97 -4.60 5.35
N LYS A 159 4.86 -5.76 6.01
CA LYS A 159 6.00 -6.46 6.63
C LYS A 159 7.11 -6.85 5.64
N LEU A 160 6.77 -7.05 4.37
CA LEU A 160 7.74 -7.41 3.32
C LEU A 160 8.52 -6.21 2.76
N ILE A 161 8.00 -4.99 2.90
CA ILE A 161 8.49 -3.82 2.15
C ILE A 161 8.93 -2.63 3.00
N TYR A 162 8.40 -2.44 4.20
CA TYR A 162 8.67 -1.21 4.98
C TYR A 162 10.17 -0.95 5.18
N ASP A 163 10.94 -1.97 5.54
CA ASP A 163 12.38 -1.86 5.76
C ASP A 163 13.15 -1.57 4.45
N LYS A 164 12.68 -2.09 3.32
CA LYS A 164 13.25 -1.77 2.00
C LYS A 164 13.07 -0.28 1.68
N VAL A 165 11.90 0.29 1.97
CA VAL A 165 11.64 1.72 1.74
C VAL A 165 12.51 2.58 2.66
N PHE A 166 12.64 2.24 3.94
CA PHE A 166 13.58 2.93 4.85
C PHE A 166 15.02 2.94 4.34
N ARG A 167 15.50 1.83 3.76
CA ARG A 167 16.85 1.76 3.16
C ARG A 167 17.01 2.66 1.94
N ILE A 168 15.95 2.91 1.17
CA ILE A 168 15.98 3.78 0.00
C ILE A 168 16.08 5.24 0.43
N ILE A 169 15.22 5.69 1.34
CA ILE A 169 15.25 7.09 1.77
C ILE A 169 16.55 7.44 2.49
N LYS A 170 17.16 6.50 3.23
CA LYS A 170 18.46 6.74 3.90
C LYS A 170 19.60 7.00 2.90
N LYS A 171 19.54 6.43 1.69
CA LYS A 171 20.56 6.63 0.65
C LYS A 171 20.43 7.97 -0.07
N GLN A 172 19.30 8.67 0.03
CA GLN A 172 19.13 10.00 -0.57
C GLN A 172 19.77 11.13 0.25
N TYR A 173 20.10 10.87 1.51
CA TYR A 173 20.74 11.83 2.41
C TYR A 173 22.24 11.56 2.62
N ILE A 174 22.87 10.74 1.77
CA ILE A 174 24.31 10.43 1.78
C ILE A 174 24.93 10.83 0.44
#